data_AF-A0A6L4YBG2-F1
#
_entry.id   AF-A0A6L4YBG2-F1
#
_cell.length_a   1.000
_cell.length_b   1.000
_cell.length_c   1.000
_cell.angle_alpha   90.00
_cell.angle_beta   90.00
_cell.angle_gamma   90.00
#
_symmetry.space_group_name_H-M   'P 1'
#
loop_
_entity.id
_entity.type
_entity.pdbx_description
1 polymer ?
#
loop_
_entity_poly.entity_id
_entity_poly.type
_entity_poly.pdbx_seq_one_letter_code
_entity_poly.pdbx_strand_id
1 'polypeptide(L)' 'SLDGLGYSVKGTNKYTYGVSTADASSFTAIAQGQTGSITGDKWSMDEGGTLTDMDPASFTN' A
#
# COMPACT_ATOMS: atom_id res chain seq x y z
N SER A 1 -9.31 -16.72 13.42
CA SER A 1 -9.36 -15.40 12.75
C SER A 1 -8.04 -14.69 12.96
N LEU A 2 -7.71 -13.68 12.16
CA LEU A 2 -6.54 -12.82 12.40
C LEU A 2 -6.59 -12.18 13.81
N ASP A 3 -7.79 -11.87 14.29
CA ASP A 3 -8.02 -11.42 15.68
C ASP A 3 -7.55 -12.43 16.73
N GLY A 4 -7.80 -13.72 16.53
CA GLY A 4 -7.35 -14.79 17.43
C GLY A 4 -5.84 -15.01 17.44
N LEU A 5 -5.11 -14.37 16.52
CA LEU A 5 -3.64 -14.36 16.43
C LEU A 5 -3.04 -13.02 16.91
N GLY A 6 -3.86 -12.12 17.45
CA GLY A 6 -3.42 -10.80 17.92
C GLY A 6 -3.30 -9.74 16.80
N TYR A 7 -3.67 -10.06 15.57
CA TYR A 7 -3.67 -9.14 14.43
C TYR A 7 -5.03 -8.48 14.21
N SER A 8 -5.62 -7.96 15.28
CA SER A 8 -6.86 -7.20 15.15
C SER A 8 -6.64 -5.91 14.38
N VAL A 9 -7.54 -5.63 13.43
CA VAL A 9 -7.56 -4.35 12.72
C VAL A 9 -7.75 -3.22 13.73
N LYS A 10 -6.84 -2.24 13.73
CA LYS A 10 -6.93 -1.04 14.55
C LYS A 10 -7.13 0.18 13.65
N GLY A 11 -8.16 0.98 13.95
CA GLY A 11 -8.46 2.21 13.23
C GLY A 11 -9.19 2.01 11.89
N THR A 12 -9.18 3.04 11.06
CA THR A 12 -9.80 3.05 9.73
C THR A 12 -8.77 2.66 8.67
N ASN A 13 -9.20 1.95 7.61
CA ASN A 13 -8.37 1.67 6.46
C ASN A 13 -7.81 2.96 5.86
N LYS A 14 -6.48 3.05 5.79
CA LYS A 14 -5.77 4.25 5.33
C LYS A 14 -5.38 4.21 3.86
N TYR A 15 -5.23 3.00 3.30
CA TYR A 15 -4.82 2.78 1.92
C TYR A 15 -5.82 1.88 1.21
N THR A 16 -6.02 2.14 -0.07
CA THR A 16 -6.58 1.17 -1.02
C THR A 16 -5.45 0.55 -1.82
N TYR A 17 -5.53 -0.75 -2.06
CA TYR A 17 -4.53 -1.48 -2.83
C TYR A 17 -5.17 -2.04 -4.10
N GLY A 18 -4.46 -1.91 -5.21
CA GLY A 18 -4.83 -2.49 -6.50
C GLY A 18 -3.62 -3.16 -7.14
N VAL A 19 -3.87 -4.25 -7.85
CA VAL A 19 -2.83 -4.96 -8.61
C VAL A 19 -2.80 -4.39 -10.01
N SER A 20 -1.71 -3.73 -10.41
CA SER A 20 -1.57 -3.16 -11.75
C SER A 20 -1.12 -4.21 -12.77
N THR A 21 -0.31 -5.16 -12.34
CA THR A 21 0.22 -6.26 -13.16
C THR A 21 0.34 -7.51 -12.29
N ALA A 22 -0.04 -8.67 -12.82
CA ALA A 22 0.17 -9.97 -12.18
C ALA A 22 0.22 -11.06 -13.24
N ASP A 23 1.33 -11.77 -13.30
CA ASP A 23 1.48 -13.00 -14.06
C ASP A 23 2.19 -14.07 -13.23
N ALA A 24 2.63 -15.16 -13.88
CA ALA A 24 3.28 -16.28 -13.21
C ALA A 24 4.65 -15.94 -12.60
N SER A 25 5.25 -14.80 -12.98
CA SER A 25 6.61 -14.42 -12.64
C SER A 25 6.73 -13.03 -12.04
N SER A 26 5.73 -12.16 -12.23
CA SER A 26 5.79 -10.76 -11.85
C SER A 26 4.49 -10.26 -11.25
N PHE A 27 4.61 -9.27 -10.37
CA PHE A 27 3.48 -8.61 -9.75
C PHE A 27 3.83 -7.15 -9.44
N THR A 28 2.87 -6.26 -9.59
CA THR A 28 2.98 -4.92 -9.01
C THR A 28 1.67 -4.55 -8.35
N ALA A 29 1.73 -4.28 -7.04
CA ALA A 29 0.67 -3.64 -6.29
C ALA A 29 0.93 -2.14 -6.24
N ILE A 30 -0.15 -1.36 -6.33
CA ILE A 30 -0.15 0.07 -6.06
C ILE A 30 -1.07 0.31 -4.86
N ALA A 31 -0.54 0.99 -3.86
CA ALA A 31 -1.26 1.51 -2.72
C ALA A 31 -1.53 3.00 -2.94
N GLN A 32 -2.73 3.46 -2.63
CA GLN A 32 -3.04 4.89 -2.58
C GLN A 32 -3.64 5.27 -1.23
N GLY A 33 -3.08 6.29 -0.60
CA GLY A 33 -3.58 6.84 0.65
C GLY A 33 -4.92 7.55 0.46
N GLN A 34 -5.90 7.21 1.29
CA GLN A 34 -7.30 7.64 1.16
C GLN A 34 -7.74 8.66 2.22
N THR A 35 -7.03 8.73 3.35
CA THR A 35 -7.52 9.48 4.51
C THR A 35 -6.42 10.23 5.23
N GLY A 36 -6.74 11.41 5.74
CA GLY A 36 -5.85 12.18 6.62
C GLY A 36 -4.63 12.74 5.90
N SER A 37 -3.51 12.81 6.61
CA SER A 37 -2.26 13.42 6.15
C SER A 37 -1.53 12.64 5.06
N ILE A 38 -2.06 11.51 4.61
CA ILE A 38 -1.47 10.67 3.54
C ILE A 38 -2.38 10.61 2.31
N THR A 39 -3.44 11.42 2.28
CA THR A 39 -4.38 11.41 1.16
C THR A 39 -3.65 11.78 -0.12
N GLY A 40 -3.67 10.89 -1.11
CA GLY A 40 -2.97 11.09 -2.38
C GLY A 40 -1.64 10.36 -2.51
N ASP A 41 -1.00 9.98 -1.39
CA ASP A 41 0.27 9.24 -1.34
C ASP A 41 0.19 7.93 -2.12
N LYS A 42 1.23 7.58 -2.87
CA LYS A 42 1.27 6.41 -3.73
C LYS A 42 2.56 5.61 -3.54
N TRP A 43 2.36 4.33 -3.27
CA TRP A 43 3.46 3.37 -3.13
C TRP A 43 3.25 2.20 -4.08
N SER A 44 4.33 1.73 -4.70
CA SER A 44 4.33 0.45 -5.40
C SER A 44 5.10 -0.62 -4.63
N MET A 45 4.63 -1.86 -4.73
CA MET A 45 5.32 -3.06 -4.24
C MET A 45 5.45 -4.07 -5.36
N ASP A 46 6.64 -4.59 -5.59
CA ASP A 46 6.89 -5.66 -6.58
C ASP A 46 6.93 -7.06 -5.95
N GLU A 47 7.07 -8.10 -6.79
CA GLU A 47 7.20 -9.50 -6.35
C GLU A 47 8.44 -9.78 -5.48
N GLY A 48 9.46 -8.92 -5.56
CA GLY A 48 10.65 -8.99 -4.72
C GLY A 48 10.47 -8.36 -3.33
N GLY A 49 9.31 -7.72 -3.10
CA GLY A 49 9.01 -7.00 -1.88
C GLY A 49 9.63 -5.61 -1.82
N THR A 50 10.13 -5.08 -2.94
CA THR A 50 10.67 -3.72 -3.02
C THR A 50 9.53 -2.71 -2.92
N LEU A 51 9.63 -1.78 -1.98
CA LEU A 51 8.71 -0.65 -1.86
C LEU A 51 9.31 0.59 -2.53
N THR A 52 8.53 1.23 -3.40
CA THR A 52 8.93 2.47 -4.08
C THR A 52 7.86 3.54 -3.89
N ASP A 53 8.29 4.72 -3.47
CA ASP A 53 7.47 5.93 -3.44
C ASP A 53 7.27 6.43 -4.89
N MET A 54 6.02 6.51 -5.32
CA MET A 54 5.65 6.91 -6.68
C MET A 54 5.40 8.42 -6.80
N ASP A 55 5.30 9.13 -5.69
CA ASP A 55 5.05 10.57 -5.62
C ASP A 55 5.86 11.25 -4.50
N PRO A 56 7.21 11.21 -4.58
CA PRO A 56 8.10 11.70 -3.53
C PRO A 56 8.01 13.20 -3.23
N ALA A 57 7.29 13.96 -4.07
CA ALA A 57 7.02 15.37 -3.84
C ALA A 57 5.75 15.62 -3.02
N SER A 58 4.85 14.64 -2.91
CA SER A 58 3.57 14.78 -2.21
C SER A 58 3.75 14.93 -0.70
N PHE A 59 4.89 14.49 -0.15
CA PHE A 59 5.22 14.59 1.27
C PHE A 59 6.69 15.01 1.45
N THR A 60 7.00 16.28 1.17
CA THR A 60 8.24 16.90 1.65
C THR A 60 8.10 17.24 3.13
N ASN A 61 8.88 16.56 3.97
CA ASN A 61 9.00 16.82 5.40
C ASN A 61 9.62 18.20 5.68
#